data_AF-A0A9D7MUM4-F1
#
_entry.id   AF-A0A9D7MUM4-F1
#
_cell.length_a   1.000
_cell.length_b   1.000
_cell.length_c   1.000
_cell.angle_alpha   90.00
_cell.angle_beta   90.00
_cell.angle_gamma   90.00
#
_symmetry.space_group_name_H-M   'P 1'
#
loop_
_entity.id
_entity.type
_entity.pdbx_description
1 polymer ?
#
loop_
_entity_poly.entity_id
_entity_poly.type
_entity_poly.pdbx_seq_one_letter_code
_entity_poly.pdbx_strand_id
1 'polypeptide(L)'
;MGEGVYREVLKNPLVACRVYAPVGAHRDLLAYLVRRLLENGANSSFVHLLADESVGMQELLISPLRLEPESSLPLPPKLFGAQAGARANSTGLDLSQPSVRAPLEAALASTTVPVVLEFDVKNTVSAYQACASSYQKWSKMPVAERAATLRRAADALQAQLPQLCALVVREAHKTWGDAVGEVREAVDFLRYYADEAQRIQQPITLPGVTGESNVLQLTARGVWVCISPWNFPLAIFVGQVAASLATGNTVLAKPAEQTPGVAQVAVLLLHAAGVPADALQLLHGPGDTVGAALVAQPGVAGVVFTGSTQVAKIIQRALAAKDGPIVPLIAETGGINAMLVDSSALPEQVVDAVVQSAFRSAGQRCSALRLLCVHHSIADAVIAMLQGAAQELVLGDSADWATDVGPVIDAEAFDTLGRHIQRLQHEAKQLFPHASRAQAATKTIANLVAPHIFEVARVGDVRAEVFGPVLQVLRWGTGDTSDPAAVIAQINALGYGLTLGIQTRIDSRAQALAHAAHVGNVYINRNMIGAVVGVQPFGGEGLSGTGPKAGGPHYLYRFCAEQTVTVNTTAAGGNATLLAGLPNLSGL
;
A
#
# COMPACT_ATOMS: atom_id res chain seq x y z
N MET A 1 29.35 30.88 6.44
CA MET A 1 28.18 31.24 7.28
C MET A 1 28.69 31.84 8.58
N GLY A 2 28.00 32.83 9.16
CA GLY A 2 28.34 33.40 10.47
C GLY A 2 29.61 34.26 10.54
N GLU A 3 30.16 34.72 9.40
CA GLU A 3 31.43 35.46 9.36
C GLU A 3 31.40 36.72 10.25
N GLY A 4 30.31 37.48 10.21
CA GLY A 4 30.13 38.65 11.07
C GLY A 4 30.15 38.32 12.56
N VAL A 5 29.51 37.22 12.97
CA VAL A 5 29.50 36.74 14.36
C VAL A 5 30.91 36.35 14.80
N TYR A 6 31.60 35.51 14.02
CA TYR A 6 32.93 35.04 14.39
C TYR A 6 33.99 36.15 14.34
N ARG A 7 33.82 37.17 13.50
CA ARG A 7 34.68 38.37 13.52
C ARG A 7 34.63 39.08 14.87
N GLU A 8 33.45 39.18 15.48
CA GLU A 8 33.29 39.77 16.82
C GLU A 8 33.83 38.86 17.92
N VAL A 9 33.57 37.55 17.85
CA VAL A 9 34.08 36.56 18.83
C VAL A 9 35.61 36.51 18.85
N LEU A 10 36.26 36.55 17.68
CA LEU A 10 37.70 36.48 17.53
C LEU A 10 38.45 37.75 17.98
N LYS A 11 37.74 38.83 18.34
CA LYS A 11 38.34 39.96 19.07
C LYS A 11 38.87 39.55 20.45
N ASN A 12 38.35 38.45 21.01
CA ASN A 12 38.88 37.85 22.22
C ASN A 12 40.03 36.87 21.88
N PRO A 13 41.29 37.20 22.23
CA PRO A 13 42.45 36.36 21.88
C PRO A 13 42.50 35.02 22.61
N LEU A 14 41.64 34.81 23.62
CA LEU A 14 41.53 33.56 24.36
C LEU A 14 40.63 32.53 23.66
N VAL A 15 39.90 32.94 22.61
CA VAL A 15 38.94 32.08 21.90
C VAL A 15 39.51 31.69 20.54
N ALA A 16 39.55 30.38 20.25
CA ALA A 16 39.92 29.85 18.95
C ALA A 16 38.67 29.52 18.12
N CYS A 17 38.72 29.79 16.81
CA CYS A 17 37.69 29.40 15.85
C CYS A 17 38.28 28.48 14.78
N ARG A 18 37.57 27.41 14.43
CA ARG A 18 37.90 26.52 13.32
C ARG A 18 36.85 26.67 12.23
N VAL A 19 37.29 26.98 11.01
CA VAL A 19 36.40 27.02 9.84
C VAL A 19 36.39 25.65 9.17
N TYR A 20 35.20 25.08 9.00
CA TYR A 20 35.02 23.87 8.20
C TYR A 20 34.75 24.26 6.74
N ALA A 21 35.65 23.87 5.84
CA ALA A 21 35.53 24.14 4.41
C ALA A 21 35.06 22.87 3.68
N PRO A 22 33.86 22.86 3.07
CA PRO A 22 33.42 21.74 2.25
C PRO A 22 34.28 21.66 0.98
N VAL A 23 34.96 20.54 0.78
CA VAL A 23 35.81 20.27 -0.40
C VAL A 23 35.38 18.95 -1.00
N GLY A 24 35.05 18.92 -2.29
CA GLY A 24 34.56 17.72 -2.97
C GLY A 24 34.34 17.94 -4.45
N ALA A 25 33.97 16.88 -5.17
CA ALA A 25 33.69 16.94 -6.60
C ALA A 25 32.31 17.58 -6.86
N HIS A 26 32.12 18.20 -8.03
CA HIS A 26 30.83 18.80 -8.40
C HIS A 26 29.65 17.81 -8.39
N ARG A 27 29.90 16.53 -8.68
CA ARG A 27 28.87 15.49 -8.65
C ARG A 27 28.24 15.31 -7.25
N ASP A 28 29.02 15.53 -6.19
CA ASP A 28 28.57 15.34 -4.80
C ASP A 28 27.89 16.62 -4.25
N LEU A 29 27.96 17.73 -4.99
CA LEU A 29 27.51 19.05 -4.54
C LEU A 29 26.01 19.11 -4.30
N LEU A 30 25.19 18.52 -5.18
CA LEU A 30 23.74 18.70 -5.13
C LEU A 30 23.13 18.14 -3.82
N ALA A 31 23.52 16.92 -3.44
CA ALA A 31 23.07 16.30 -2.19
C ALA A 31 23.51 17.13 -0.97
N TYR A 32 24.74 17.63 -0.97
CA TYR A 32 25.26 18.50 0.08
C TYR A 32 24.50 19.84 0.17
N LEU A 33 24.24 20.46 -0.98
CA LEU A 33 23.60 21.77 -1.08
C LEU A 33 22.17 21.75 -0.56
N VAL A 34 21.38 20.71 -0.85
CA VAL A 34 20.00 20.57 -0.32
C VAL A 34 20.00 20.65 1.20
N ARG A 35 20.89 19.89 1.87
CA ARG A 35 21.00 19.93 3.35
C ARG A 35 21.42 21.32 3.85
N ARG A 36 22.35 22.00 3.17
CA ARG A 36 22.80 23.34 3.54
C ARG A 36 21.72 24.41 3.36
N LEU A 37 20.93 24.31 2.31
CA LEU A 37 19.82 25.24 2.06
C LEU A 37 18.75 25.10 3.14
N LEU A 38 18.40 23.88 3.55
CA LEU A 38 17.43 23.66 4.64
C LEU A 38 17.92 24.22 5.98
N GLU A 39 19.20 24.04 6.33
CA GLU A 39 19.73 24.53 7.61
C GLU A 39 19.72 26.05 7.74
N ASN A 40 19.92 26.77 6.64
CA ASN A 40 20.05 28.23 6.66
C ASN A 40 18.79 28.96 6.20
N GLY A 41 17.94 28.29 5.44
CA GLY A 41 16.65 28.82 4.99
C GLY A 41 15.48 28.50 5.93
N ALA A 42 15.70 27.72 6.98
CA ALA A 42 14.66 27.45 7.97
C ALA A 42 14.35 28.71 8.80
N ASN A 43 13.06 29.01 8.98
CA ASN A 43 12.61 30.17 9.78
C ASN A 43 13.13 30.14 11.23
N SER A 44 13.38 28.94 11.79
CA SER A 44 13.93 28.77 13.13
C SER A 44 15.46 28.86 13.18
N SER A 45 16.15 29.05 12.05
CA SER A 45 17.60 29.15 11.99
C SER A 45 18.06 30.48 12.59
N PHE A 46 18.97 30.45 13.56
CA PHE A 46 19.53 31.67 14.15
C PHE A 46 20.13 32.60 13.09
N VAL A 47 20.76 32.06 12.05
CA VAL A 47 21.34 32.86 10.96
C VAL A 47 20.25 33.56 10.14
N HIS A 48 19.10 32.90 9.94
CA HIS A 48 17.95 33.47 9.25
C HIS A 48 17.31 34.57 10.10
N LEU A 49 17.03 34.29 11.37
CA LEU A 49 16.45 35.25 12.32
C LEU A 49 17.37 36.46 12.57
N LEU A 50 18.69 36.27 12.62
CA LEU A 50 19.66 37.36 12.76
C LEU A 50 19.66 38.30 11.55
N ALA A 51 19.31 37.80 10.37
CA ALA A 51 19.22 38.59 9.14
C ALA A 51 17.85 39.27 8.95
N ASP A 52 16.84 38.90 9.75
CA ASP A 52 15.50 39.46 9.72
C ASP A 52 15.41 40.68 10.65
N GLU A 53 15.31 41.88 10.08
CA GLU A 53 15.23 43.14 10.83
C GLU A 53 13.96 43.26 11.69
N SER A 54 12.95 42.42 11.46
CA SER A 54 11.73 42.40 12.28
C SER A 54 11.91 41.67 13.62
N VAL A 55 12.98 40.86 13.77
CA VAL A 55 13.25 40.08 14.97
C VAL A 55 14.08 40.91 15.95
N GLY A 56 13.53 41.14 17.15
CA GLY A 56 14.19 41.93 18.18
C GLY A 56 15.34 41.18 18.88
N MET A 57 16.34 41.91 19.39
CA MET A 57 17.46 41.33 20.16
C MET A 57 17.01 40.55 21.41
N GLN A 58 15.91 40.95 22.04
CA GLN A 58 15.36 40.22 23.20
C GLN A 58 14.88 38.81 22.83
N GLU A 59 14.37 38.65 21.62
CA GLU A 59 13.92 37.37 21.08
C GLU A 59 15.12 36.50 20.70
N LEU A 60 16.12 37.05 20.02
CA LEU A 60 17.36 36.33 19.65
C LEU A 60 18.18 35.86 20.87
N LEU A 61 18.11 36.58 21.99
CA LEU A 61 18.89 36.30 23.20
C LEU A 61 18.10 35.55 24.28
N ILE A 62 16.89 35.07 23.97
CA ILE A 62 16.13 34.27 24.92
C ILE A 62 16.89 32.98 25.27
N SER A 63 16.99 32.68 26.57
CA SER A 63 17.66 31.45 27.00
C SER A 63 16.77 30.26 26.65
N PRO A 64 17.28 29.23 25.93
CA PRO A 64 16.50 28.03 25.65
C PRO A 64 16.12 27.26 26.92
N LEU A 65 16.80 27.51 28.05
CA LEU A 65 16.44 26.94 29.36
C LEU A 65 15.14 27.53 29.95
N ARG A 66 14.63 28.62 29.37
CA ARG A 66 13.40 29.30 29.80
C ARG A 66 12.26 29.15 28.79
N LEU A 67 12.51 28.46 27.67
CA LEU A 67 11.48 28.12 26.70
C LEU A 67 10.85 26.79 27.10
N GLU A 68 9.54 26.76 27.22
CA GLU A 68 8.82 25.48 27.20
C GLU A 68 8.66 25.05 25.74
N PRO A 69 9.14 23.86 25.34
CA PRO A 69 9.00 23.40 23.98
C PRO A 69 7.55 23.02 23.69
N GLU A 70 6.83 23.90 22.98
CA GLU A 70 5.56 23.54 22.35
C GLU A 70 5.84 22.98 20.95
N SER A 71 5.55 21.69 20.74
CA SER A 71 5.60 21.09 19.41
C SER A 71 4.20 20.96 18.85
N SER A 72 3.95 21.56 17.69
CA SER A 72 2.72 21.32 16.91
C SER A 72 2.73 19.97 16.18
N LEU A 73 3.85 19.24 16.23
CA LEU A 73 4.02 17.98 15.50
C LEU A 73 3.42 16.81 16.30
N PRO A 74 2.44 16.08 15.74
CA PRO A 74 1.87 14.92 16.42
C PRO A 74 2.90 13.79 16.50
N LEU A 75 2.88 13.04 17.61
CA LEU A 75 3.61 11.78 17.70
C LEU A 75 3.07 10.78 16.67
N PRO A 76 3.89 9.83 16.19
CA PRO A 76 3.46 8.86 15.17
C PRO A 76 2.16 8.10 15.50
N PRO A 77 1.87 7.66 16.75
CA PRO A 77 0.60 7.02 17.09
C PRO A 77 -0.64 7.92 16.91
N LYS A 78 -0.45 9.24 16.96
CA LYS A 78 -1.51 10.28 16.86
C LYS A 78 -1.56 10.95 15.49
N LEU A 79 -0.92 10.37 14.47
CA LEU A 79 -0.81 10.96 13.14
C LEU A 79 -2.18 11.28 12.50
N PHE A 80 -3.21 10.48 12.80
CA PHE A 80 -4.57 10.65 12.26
C PHE A 80 -5.53 11.40 13.19
N GLY A 81 -4.97 12.11 14.18
CA GLY A 81 -5.70 12.92 15.15
C GLY A 81 -5.37 12.56 16.59
N ALA A 82 -5.46 13.55 17.48
CA ALA A 82 -5.21 13.40 18.91
C ALA A 82 -6.51 13.47 19.75
N GLN A 83 -7.62 13.86 19.13
CA GLN A 83 -8.93 13.97 19.75
C GLN A 83 -9.56 12.60 20.02
N ALA A 84 -10.45 12.53 21.01
CA ALA A 84 -11.21 11.32 21.29
C ALA A 84 -12.02 10.90 20.04
N GLY A 85 -11.91 9.63 19.65
CA GLY A 85 -12.54 9.10 18.44
C GLY A 85 -11.69 9.22 17.16
N ALA A 86 -10.52 9.85 17.20
CA ALA A 86 -9.56 9.78 16.10
C ALA A 86 -9.01 8.36 15.94
N ARG A 87 -8.69 8.00 14.68
CA ARG A 87 -8.11 6.69 14.38
C ARG A 87 -6.70 6.58 14.97
N ALA A 88 -6.45 5.52 15.75
CA ALA A 88 -5.10 5.20 16.19
C ALA A 88 -4.25 4.68 15.01
N ASN A 89 -3.02 5.18 14.86
CA ASN A 89 -2.06 4.64 13.90
C ASN A 89 -1.52 3.28 14.36
N SER A 90 -1.18 2.40 13.42
CA SER A 90 -0.44 1.17 13.72
C SER A 90 0.98 1.50 14.23
N THR A 91 1.49 0.67 15.15
CA THR A 91 2.82 0.85 15.73
C THR A 91 3.86 0.04 14.96
N GLY A 92 4.91 0.71 14.48
CA GLY A 92 6.07 0.07 13.88
C GLY A 92 7.18 -0.26 14.87
N LEU A 93 8.23 -0.90 14.37
CA LEU A 93 9.41 -1.28 15.13
C LEU A 93 10.64 -0.60 14.56
N ASP A 94 11.49 -0.04 15.42
CA ASP A 94 12.83 0.39 15.04
C ASP A 94 13.78 -0.81 15.06
N LEU A 95 13.89 -1.46 13.91
CA LEU A 95 14.74 -2.64 13.75
C LEU A 95 16.24 -2.31 13.82
N SER A 96 16.66 -1.06 14.00
CA SER A 96 18.07 -0.76 14.29
C SER A 96 18.46 -1.14 15.73
N GLN A 97 17.49 -1.28 16.63
CA GLN A 97 17.72 -1.56 18.05
C GLN A 97 17.67 -3.07 18.35
N PRO A 98 18.75 -3.68 18.89
CA PRO A 98 18.76 -5.11 19.21
C PRO A 98 17.66 -5.54 20.18
N SER A 99 17.33 -4.70 21.17
CA SER A 99 16.26 -4.97 22.14
C SER A 99 14.87 -5.11 21.49
N VAL A 100 14.64 -4.40 20.37
CA VAL A 100 13.40 -4.47 19.59
C VAL A 100 13.38 -5.72 18.69
N ARG A 101 14.54 -6.25 18.30
CA ARG A 101 14.65 -7.51 17.52
C ARG A 101 14.40 -8.75 18.37
N ALA A 102 14.79 -8.76 19.64
CA ALA A 102 14.73 -9.95 20.49
C ALA A 102 13.33 -10.63 20.55
N PRO A 103 12.19 -9.91 20.66
CA PRO A 103 10.87 -10.54 20.58
C PRO A 103 10.56 -11.19 19.23
N LEU A 104 11.06 -10.62 18.13
CA LEU A 104 10.90 -11.19 16.78
C LEU A 104 11.70 -12.48 16.62
N GLU A 105 12.92 -12.52 17.14
CA GLU A 105 13.77 -13.72 17.12
C GLU A 105 13.17 -14.84 17.97
N ALA A 106 12.65 -14.52 19.15
CA ALA A 106 11.96 -15.48 20.02
C ALA A 106 10.68 -16.02 19.36
N ALA A 107 9.92 -15.16 18.68
CA ALA A 107 8.78 -15.56 17.89
C ALA A 107 9.21 -16.47 16.71
N LEU A 108 10.26 -16.11 15.98
CA LEU A 108 10.77 -16.93 14.88
C LEU A 108 11.17 -18.33 15.36
N ALA A 109 11.87 -18.44 16.49
CA ALA A 109 12.33 -19.71 17.03
C ALA A 109 11.17 -20.65 17.43
N SER A 110 10.03 -20.10 17.83
CA SER A 110 8.87 -20.86 18.32
C SER A 110 7.75 -21.02 17.28
N THR A 111 7.79 -20.28 16.17
CA THR A 111 6.73 -20.30 15.15
C THR A 111 6.80 -21.56 14.29
N THR A 112 5.67 -22.25 14.19
CA THR A 112 5.44 -23.32 13.21
C THR A 112 4.34 -22.86 12.26
N VAL A 113 4.54 -23.02 10.96
CA VAL A 113 3.50 -22.71 9.97
C VAL A 113 2.36 -23.72 10.12
N PRO A 114 1.12 -23.28 10.38
CA PRO A 114 0.00 -24.20 10.52
C PRO A 114 -0.27 -24.97 9.23
N VAL A 115 -0.54 -26.27 9.34
CA VAL A 115 -1.05 -27.07 8.22
C VAL A 115 -2.54 -26.84 8.11
N VAL A 116 -2.97 -26.20 7.02
CA VAL A 116 -4.38 -25.93 6.73
C VAL A 116 -4.87 -26.94 5.70
N LEU A 117 -5.90 -27.70 6.04
CA LEU A 117 -6.46 -28.68 5.12
C LEU A 117 -7.18 -27.99 3.96
N GLU A 118 -7.05 -28.57 2.77
CA GLU A 118 -7.83 -28.15 1.62
C GLU A 118 -9.33 -28.37 1.87
N PHE A 119 -10.12 -27.42 1.43
CA PHE A 119 -11.56 -27.43 1.54
C PHE A 119 -12.17 -28.38 0.50
N ASP A 120 -12.99 -29.33 0.95
CA ASP A 120 -13.78 -30.17 0.05
C ASP A 120 -14.91 -29.34 -0.59
N VAL A 121 -14.81 -29.13 -1.90
CA VAL A 121 -15.79 -28.37 -2.71
C VAL A 121 -17.22 -28.89 -2.59
N LYS A 122 -17.44 -30.15 -2.18
CA LYS A 122 -18.78 -30.69 -1.88
C LYS A 122 -19.48 -29.93 -0.74
N ASN A 123 -18.71 -29.33 0.16
CA ASN A 123 -19.21 -28.57 1.30
C ASN A 123 -19.48 -27.10 0.98
N THR A 124 -19.27 -26.64 -0.27
CA THR A 124 -19.46 -25.24 -0.68
C THR A 124 -20.83 -24.70 -0.30
N VAL A 125 -21.89 -25.50 -0.54
CA VAL A 125 -23.27 -25.13 -0.21
C VAL A 125 -23.46 -24.98 1.30
N SER A 126 -22.87 -25.86 2.10
CA SER A 126 -22.97 -25.81 3.57
C SER A 126 -22.23 -24.59 4.14
N ALA A 127 -21.02 -24.30 3.66
CA ALA A 127 -20.27 -23.10 4.04
C ALA A 127 -21.04 -21.82 3.68
N TYR A 128 -21.62 -21.76 2.49
CA TYR A 128 -22.50 -20.66 2.09
C TYR A 128 -23.72 -20.53 3.00
N GLN A 129 -24.39 -21.64 3.35
CA GLN A 129 -25.56 -21.63 4.23
C GLN A 129 -25.23 -21.14 5.65
N ALA A 130 -24.06 -21.48 6.19
CA ALA A 130 -23.58 -20.96 7.47
C ALA A 130 -23.47 -19.42 7.43
N CYS A 131 -22.77 -18.89 6.41
CA CYS A 131 -22.68 -17.45 6.17
C CYS A 131 -24.04 -16.78 5.95
N ALA A 132 -24.89 -17.33 5.09
CA ALA A 132 -26.21 -16.79 4.81
C ALA A 132 -27.11 -16.76 6.05
N SER A 133 -26.99 -17.75 6.94
CA SER A 133 -27.71 -17.79 8.21
C SER A 133 -27.17 -16.75 9.20
N SER A 134 -25.84 -16.65 9.32
CA SER A 134 -25.18 -15.65 10.16
C SER A 134 -25.47 -14.22 9.71
N TYR A 135 -25.56 -14.00 8.40
CA TYR A 135 -25.88 -12.71 7.79
C TYR A 135 -27.17 -12.10 8.34
N GLN A 136 -28.19 -12.91 8.65
CA GLN A 136 -29.47 -12.43 9.20
C GLN A 136 -29.31 -11.72 10.56
N LYS A 137 -28.25 -12.05 11.31
CA LYS A 137 -27.90 -11.41 12.58
C LYS A 137 -26.82 -10.35 12.39
N TRP A 138 -25.74 -10.68 11.67
CA TRP A 138 -24.59 -9.80 11.48
C TRP A 138 -24.95 -8.48 10.78
N SER A 139 -25.78 -8.53 9.72
CA SER A 139 -26.21 -7.33 9.00
C SER A 139 -27.06 -6.37 9.85
N LYS A 140 -27.77 -6.90 10.86
CA LYS A 140 -28.64 -6.14 11.77
C LYS A 140 -27.92 -5.61 13.01
N MET A 141 -26.72 -6.12 13.30
CA MET A 141 -25.88 -5.57 14.37
C MET A 141 -25.59 -4.08 14.08
N PRO A 142 -25.72 -3.16 15.04
CA PRO A 142 -25.41 -1.76 14.83
C PRO A 142 -23.99 -1.55 14.27
N VAL A 143 -23.83 -0.61 13.33
CA VAL A 143 -22.51 -0.36 12.70
C VAL A 143 -21.42 -0.02 13.71
N ALA A 144 -21.77 0.65 14.81
CA ALA A 144 -20.85 0.96 15.90
C ALA A 144 -20.31 -0.31 16.61
N GLU A 145 -21.15 -1.34 16.78
CA GLU A 145 -20.75 -2.61 17.40
C GLU A 145 -19.88 -3.46 16.46
N ARG A 146 -20.22 -3.47 15.16
CA ARG A 146 -19.35 -4.08 14.13
C ARG A 146 -17.99 -3.39 14.10
N ALA A 147 -17.97 -2.06 14.03
CA ALA A 147 -16.74 -1.26 14.05
C ALA A 147 -15.90 -1.52 15.32
N ALA A 148 -16.53 -1.60 16.49
CA ALA A 148 -15.84 -1.95 17.74
C ALA A 148 -15.19 -3.34 17.68
N THR A 149 -15.85 -4.32 17.05
CA THR A 149 -15.30 -5.67 16.82
C THR A 149 -14.05 -5.62 15.94
N LEU A 150 -14.08 -4.85 14.86
CA LEU A 150 -12.91 -4.69 13.98
C LEU A 150 -11.75 -3.97 14.67
N ARG A 151 -12.02 -2.95 15.51
CA ARG A 151 -10.98 -2.29 16.31
C ARG A 151 -10.33 -3.24 17.31
N ARG A 152 -11.10 -4.09 17.99
CA ARG A 152 -10.54 -5.15 18.87
C ARG A 152 -9.68 -6.13 18.08
N ALA A 153 -10.08 -6.49 16.87
CA ALA A 153 -9.25 -7.34 16.00
C ALA A 153 -7.93 -6.64 15.64
N ALA A 154 -7.96 -5.34 15.35
CA ALA A 154 -6.76 -4.56 15.07
C ALA A 154 -5.80 -4.57 16.26
N ASP A 155 -6.32 -4.41 17.48
CA ASP A 155 -5.51 -4.46 18.69
C ASP A 155 -4.95 -5.87 18.95
N ALA A 156 -5.73 -6.93 18.64
CA ALA A 156 -5.26 -8.31 18.72
C ALA A 156 -4.12 -8.60 17.72
N LEU A 157 -4.23 -8.11 16.48
CA LEU A 157 -3.14 -8.22 15.49
C LEU A 157 -1.90 -7.46 15.94
N GLN A 158 -2.05 -6.22 16.44
CA GLN A 158 -0.93 -5.41 16.93
C GLN A 158 -0.23 -6.07 18.13
N ALA A 159 -0.99 -6.70 19.03
CA ALA A 159 -0.45 -7.41 20.19
C ALA A 159 0.34 -8.67 19.80
N GLN A 160 -0.04 -9.31 18.69
CA GLN A 160 0.64 -10.49 18.13
C GLN A 160 1.66 -10.14 17.04
N LEU A 161 2.10 -8.87 16.97
CA LEU A 161 2.97 -8.41 15.89
C LEU A 161 4.23 -9.29 15.74
N PRO A 162 4.95 -9.69 16.81
CA PRO A 162 6.13 -10.53 16.64
C PRO A 162 5.82 -11.90 16.02
N GLN A 163 4.75 -12.56 16.49
CA GLN A 163 4.30 -13.87 16.02
C GLN A 163 3.82 -13.82 14.56
N LEU A 164 3.04 -12.80 14.21
CA LEU A 164 2.59 -12.58 12.83
C LEU A 164 3.76 -12.29 11.89
N CYS A 165 4.72 -11.47 12.31
CA CYS A 165 5.92 -11.22 11.51
C CYS A 165 6.71 -12.51 11.26
N ALA A 166 6.97 -13.30 12.31
CA ALA A 166 7.66 -14.58 12.18
C ALA A 166 6.94 -15.55 11.24
N LEU A 167 5.61 -15.59 11.29
CA LEU A 167 4.81 -16.43 10.41
C LEU A 167 4.89 -15.96 8.94
N VAL A 168 4.80 -14.66 8.69
CA VAL A 168 4.93 -14.06 7.35
C VAL A 168 6.35 -14.26 6.78
N VAL A 169 7.39 -14.16 7.61
CA VAL A 169 8.78 -14.47 7.22
C VAL A 169 8.90 -15.94 6.81
N ARG A 170 8.36 -16.87 7.60
CA ARG A 170 8.48 -18.32 7.35
C ARG A 170 7.65 -18.80 6.16
N GLU A 171 6.40 -18.37 6.06
CA GLU A 171 5.46 -18.89 5.05
C GLU A 171 5.53 -18.11 3.72
N ALA A 172 5.75 -16.79 3.77
CA ALA A 172 5.71 -15.93 2.59
C ALA A 172 7.08 -15.31 2.22
N HIS A 173 8.14 -15.72 2.92
CA HIS A 173 9.53 -15.33 2.62
C HIS A 173 9.74 -13.80 2.53
N LYS A 174 9.06 -13.05 3.40
CA LYS A 174 9.29 -11.60 3.52
C LYS A 174 10.42 -11.30 4.47
N THR A 175 11.20 -10.26 4.16
CA THR A 175 12.17 -9.71 5.10
C THR A 175 11.45 -9.11 6.31
N TRP A 176 12.15 -8.98 7.44
CA TRP A 176 11.57 -8.43 8.68
C TRP A 176 10.92 -7.05 8.51
N GLY A 177 11.57 -6.15 7.76
CA GLY A 177 11.01 -4.82 7.47
C GLY A 177 9.72 -4.88 6.65
N ASP A 178 9.61 -5.84 5.74
CA ASP A 178 8.39 -6.07 4.96
C ASP A 178 7.29 -6.73 5.78
N ALA A 179 7.63 -7.67 6.65
CA ALA A 179 6.69 -8.33 7.55
C ALA A 179 6.08 -7.34 8.56
N VAL A 180 6.90 -6.48 9.17
CA VAL A 180 6.42 -5.40 10.06
C VAL A 180 5.51 -4.44 9.30
N GLY A 181 5.91 -4.03 8.09
CA GLY A 181 5.09 -3.17 7.24
C GLY A 181 3.71 -3.78 6.92
N GLU A 182 3.67 -5.08 6.66
CA GLU A 182 2.42 -5.77 6.33
C GLU A 182 1.49 -5.95 7.55
N VAL A 183 2.02 -6.33 8.71
CA VAL A 183 1.20 -6.43 9.94
C VAL A 183 0.56 -5.07 10.26
N ARG A 184 1.34 -3.99 10.12
CA ARG A 184 0.83 -2.63 10.28
C ARG A 184 -0.29 -2.30 9.30
N GLU A 185 -0.12 -2.64 8.02
CA GLU A 185 -1.12 -2.42 6.99
C GLU A 185 -2.44 -3.16 7.30
N ALA A 186 -2.37 -4.41 7.79
CA ALA A 186 -3.53 -5.17 8.23
C ALA A 186 -4.26 -4.51 9.42
N VAL A 187 -3.52 -4.03 10.42
CA VAL A 187 -4.04 -3.27 11.56
C VAL A 187 -4.71 -1.97 11.08
N ASP A 188 -4.07 -1.26 10.15
CA ASP A 188 -4.59 -0.02 9.61
C ASP A 188 -5.88 -0.23 8.81
N PHE A 189 -5.99 -1.30 8.00
CA PHE A 189 -7.24 -1.64 7.31
C PHE A 189 -8.41 -1.85 8.28
N LEU A 190 -8.20 -2.61 9.35
CA LEU A 190 -9.24 -2.87 10.35
C LEU A 190 -9.74 -1.59 11.00
N ARG A 191 -8.81 -0.72 11.43
CA ARG A 191 -9.16 0.56 12.07
C ARG A 191 -9.81 1.51 11.08
N TYR A 192 -9.24 1.64 9.88
CA TYR A 192 -9.73 2.54 8.85
C TYR A 192 -11.14 2.17 8.39
N TYR A 193 -11.40 0.89 8.10
CA TYR A 193 -12.73 0.47 7.67
C TYR A 193 -13.76 0.45 8.79
N ALA A 194 -13.36 0.28 10.05
CA ALA A 194 -14.26 0.48 11.18
C ALA A 194 -14.78 1.94 11.21
N ASP A 195 -13.88 2.91 11.07
CA ASP A 195 -14.22 4.34 11.08
C ASP A 195 -15.05 4.72 9.84
N GLU A 196 -14.62 4.27 8.66
CA GLU A 196 -15.33 4.56 7.41
C GLU A 196 -16.72 3.93 7.37
N ALA A 197 -16.92 2.72 7.90
CA ALA A 197 -18.25 2.10 7.98
C ALA A 197 -19.19 2.94 8.85
N GLN A 198 -18.72 3.42 10.01
CA GLN A 198 -19.51 4.32 10.85
C GLN A 198 -19.83 5.64 10.14
N ARG A 199 -18.91 6.17 9.33
CA ARG A 199 -19.11 7.40 8.56
C ARG A 199 -20.16 7.21 7.46
N ILE A 200 -20.03 6.17 6.63
CA ILE A 200 -20.86 6.03 5.42
C ILE A 200 -22.24 5.41 5.68
N GLN A 201 -22.41 4.65 6.76
CA GLN A 201 -23.69 4.00 7.08
C GLN A 201 -24.61 4.87 7.96
N GLN A 202 -24.30 6.16 8.13
CA GLN A 202 -25.26 7.11 8.71
C GLN A 202 -26.39 7.36 7.71
N PRO A 203 -27.66 7.33 8.14
CA PRO A 203 -28.78 7.68 7.27
C PRO A 203 -28.69 9.13 6.80
N ILE A 204 -28.98 9.36 5.51
CA ILE A 204 -29.00 10.68 4.90
C ILE A 204 -30.45 11.08 4.69
N THR A 205 -30.89 12.16 5.34
CA THR A 205 -32.20 12.75 5.06
C THR A 205 -32.13 13.50 3.73
N LEU A 206 -32.98 13.11 2.79
CA LEU A 206 -33.06 13.73 1.47
C LEU A 206 -34.12 14.85 1.47
N PRO A 207 -33.96 15.87 0.62
CA PRO A 207 -34.99 16.89 0.44
C PRO A 207 -36.32 16.25 0.02
N GLY A 208 -37.42 16.79 0.50
CA GLY A 208 -38.77 16.28 0.24
C GLY A 208 -39.83 17.36 0.41
N VAL A 209 -41.07 17.01 0.07
CA VAL A 209 -42.23 17.87 0.29
C VAL A 209 -42.72 17.77 1.74
N THR A 210 -43.49 18.76 2.20
CA THR A 210 -44.15 18.68 3.50
C THR A 210 -45.06 17.44 3.58
N GLY A 211 -45.07 16.77 4.73
CA GLY A 211 -45.85 15.54 4.90
C GLY A 211 -45.18 14.28 4.34
N GLU A 212 -43.91 14.34 3.95
CA GLU A 212 -43.11 13.21 3.51
C GLU A 212 -41.73 13.23 4.18
N SER A 213 -41.21 12.05 4.56
CA SER A 213 -39.80 11.90 4.90
C SER A 213 -39.12 10.96 3.92
N ASN A 214 -37.92 11.32 3.48
CA ASN A 214 -37.10 10.54 2.56
C ASN A 214 -35.74 10.31 3.22
N VAL A 215 -35.40 9.05 3.51
CA VAL A 215 -34.13 8.69 4.14
C VAL A 215 -33.40 7.66 3.29
N LEU A 216 -32.22 8.03 2.80
CA LEU A 216 -31.28 7.13 2.12
C LEU A 216 -30.37 6.46 3.15
N GLN A 217 -30.21 5.15 3.05
CA GLN A 217 -29.31 4.38 3.90
C GLN A 217 -28.57 3.31 3.11
N LEU A 218 -27.38 2.94 3.60
CA LEU A 218 -26.57 1.87 3.04
C LEU A 218 -26.78 0.58 3.85
N THR A 219 -27.19 -0.47 3.15
CA THR A 219 -27.43 -1.81 3.72
C THR A 219 -26.40 -2.80 3.20
N ALA A 220 -26.14 -3.86 3.97
CA ALA A 220 -25.29 -4.96 3.52
C ALA A 220 -25.91 -5.70 2.32
N ARG A 221 -25.06 -6.33 1.49
CA ARG A 221 -25.50 -7.06 0.29
C ARG A 221 -25.77 -8.55 0.55
N GLY A 222 -24.99 -9.20 1.41
CA GLY A 222 -25.12 -10.64 1.68
C GLY A 222 -23.79 -11.34 1.95
N VAL A 223 -23.61 -12.53 1.37
CA VAL A 223 -22.39 -13.33 1.49
C VAL A 223 -21.38 -12.92 0.41
N TRP A 224 -20.20 -12.47 0.79
CA TRP A 224 -19.11 -12.13 -0.12
C TRP A 224 -18.07 -13.22 -0.22
N VAL A 225 -17.50 -13.40 -1.41
CA VAL A 225 -16.31 -14.23 -1.62
C VAL A 225 -15.08 -13.33 -1.64
N CYS A 226 -14.14 -13.54 -0.72
CA CYS A 226 -12.87 -12.83 -0.68
C CYS A 226 -11.74 -13.76 -1.13
N ILE A 227 -11.09 -13.45 -2.25
CA ILE A 227 -9.96 -14.22 -2.78
C ILE A 227 -8.71 -13.34 -2.74
N SER A 228 -7.74 -13.73 -1.92
CA SER A 228 -6.53 -12.95 -1.65
C SER A 228 -5.26 -13.58 -2.21
N PRO A 229 -4.21 -12.79 -2.49
CA PRO A 229 -2.96 -13.26 -3.06
C PRO A 229 -1.98 -13.71 -1.98
N TRP A 230 -0.91 -14.40 -2.40
CA TRP A 230 0.18 -14.84 -1.51
C TRP A 230 1.19 -13.75 -1.18
N ASN A 231 1.24 -12.66 -1.96
CA ASN A 231 2.30 -11.66 -1.86
C ASN A 231 2.04 -10.61 -0.76
N PHE A 232 0.81 -10.50 -0.29
CA PHE A 232 0.42 -9.81 0.95
C PHE A 232 -0.60 -10.69 1.68
N PRO A 233 -0.13 -11.83 2.22
CA PRO A 233 -0.99 -12.90 2.73
C PRO A 233 -1.79 -12.49 3.98
N LEU A 234 -1.34 -11.46 4.70
CA LEU A 234 -2.03 -10.91 5.85
C LEU A 234 -2.79 -9.64 5.48
N ALA A 235 -2.11 -8.62 4.93
CA ALA A 235 -2.70 -7.28 4.80
C ALA A 235 -3.86 -7.25 3.79
N ILE A 236 -3.68 -7.80 2.59
CA ILE A 236 -4.74 -7.80 1.58
C ILE A 236 -5.87 -8.75 1.99
N PHE A 237 -5.54 -9.92 2.55
CA PHE A 237 -6.53 -10.84 3.12
C PHE A 237 -7.42 -10.15 4.15
N VAL A 238 -6.81 -9.54 5.18
CA VAL A 238 -7.52 -8.81 6.23
C VAL A 238 -8.27 -7.62 5.66
N GLY A 239 -7.69 -6.86 4.73
CA GLY A 239 -8.35 -5.71 4.10
C GLY A 239 -9.66 -6.07 3.40
N GLN A 240 -9.65 -7.11 2.56
CA GLN A 240 -10.85 -7.60 1.85
C GLN A 240 -11.92 -8.13 2.83
N VAL A 241 -11.50 -8.93 3.81
CA VAL A 241 -12.39 -9.51 4.84
C VAL A 241 -12.99 -8.41 5.71
N ALA A 242 -12.17 -7.47 6.19
CA ALA A 242 -12.59 -6.39 7.06
C ALA A 242 -13.58 -5.45 6.38
N ALA A 243 -13.36 -5.07 5.11
CA ALA A 243 -14.29 -4.23 4.37
C ALA A 243 -15.68 -4.86 4.23
N SER A 244 -15.72 -6.16 3.94
CA SER A 244 -16.96 -6.93 3.84
C SER A 244 -17.67 -7.00 5.21
N LEU A 245 -16.95 -7.37 6.27
CA LEU A 245 -17.53 -7.49 7.62
C LEU A 245 -18.00 -6.15 8.18
N ALA A 246 -17.24 -5.07 7.99
CA ALA A 246 -17.55 -3.73 8.48
C ALA A 246 -18.92 -3.23 7.98
N THR A 247 -19.20 -3.51 6.71
CA THR A 247 -20.43 -3.10 6.02
C THR A 247 -21.63 -4.02 6.30
N GLY A 248 -21.44 -5.07 7.13
CA GLY A 248 -22.50 -5.99 7.57
C GLY A 248 -22.65 -7.24 6.70
N ASN A 249 -21.72 -7.50 5.77
CA ASN A 249 -21.69 -8.73 4.98
C ASN A 249 -21.01 -9.87 5.76
N THR A 250 -21.27 -11.11 5.36
CA THR A 250 -20.53 -12.31 5.82
C THR A 250 -19.60 -12.80 4.72
N VAL A 251 -18.59 -13.61 5.06
CA VAL A 251 -17.44 -13.83 4.16
C VAL A 251 -17.09 -15.31 4.01
N LEU A 252 -16.92 -15.73 2.75
CA LEU A 252 -16.23 -16.94 2.32
C LEU A 252 -14.82 -16.53 1.88
N ALA A 253 -13.82 -16.74 2.74
CA ALA A 253 -12.45 -16.28 2.52
C ALA A 253 -11.55 -17.40 1.98
N LYS A 254 -11.05 -17.23 0.76
CA LYS A 254 -10.12 -18.14 0.10
C LYS A 254 -8.73 -17.48 0.02
N PRO A 255 -7.76 -17.88 0.85
CA PRO A 255 -6.40 -17.40 0.72
C PRO A 255 -5.69 -18.06 -0.48
N ALA A 256 -4.56 -17.49 -0.90
CA ALA A 256 -3.68 -18.16 -1.85
C ALA A 256 -3.21 -19.52 -1.31
N GLU A 257 -2.86 -20.42 -2.22
CA GLU A 257 -2.46 -21.79 -1.89
C GLU A 257 -1.15 -21.84 -1.10
N GLN A 258 -0.28 -20.87 -1.36
CA GLN A 258 1.05 -20.78 -0.78
C GLN A 258 1.04 -20.28 0.67
N THR A 259 0.01 -19.54 1.08
CA THR A 259 0.01 -18.83 2.38
C THR A 259 -1.27 -19.02 3.21
N PRO A 260 -1.72 -20.27 3.45
CA PRO A 260 -2.94 -20.50 4.20
C PRO A 260 -2.78 -20.38 5.71
N GLY A 261 -1.58 -20.60 6.25
CA GLY A 261 -1.29 -20.53 7.68
C GLY A 261 -1.43 -19.12 8.24
N VAL A 262 -0.87 -18.12 7.55
CA VAL A 262 -1.07 -16.69 7.88
C VAL A 262 -2.56 -16.34 7.90
N ALA A 263 -3.31 -16.77 6.87
CA ALA A 263 -4.74 -16.52 6.80
C ALA A 263 -5.52 -17.20 7.94
N GLN A 264 -5.15 -18.44 8.29
CA GLN A 264 -5.78 -19.15 9.41
C GLN A 264 -5.58 -18.42 10.74
N VAL A 265 -4.36 -17.96 11.03
CA VAL A 265 -4.10 -17.19 12.26
C VAL A 265 -4.89 -15.88 12.27
N ALA A 266 -4.98 -15.18 11.13
CA ALA A 266 -5.78 -13.96 11.02
C ALA A 266 -7.27 -14.21 11.30
N VAL A 267 -7.84 -15.29 10.75
CA VAL A 267 -9.24 -15.68 10.99
C VAL A 267 -9.49 -16.04 12.47
N LEU A 268 -8.57 -16.79 13.10
CA LEU A 268 -8.67 -17.09 14.53
C LEU A 268 -8.65 -15.83 15.39
N LEU A 269 -7.81 -14.84 15.06
CA LEU A 269 -7.78 -13.55 15.76
C LEU A 269 -9.07 -12.74 15.54
N LEU A 270 -9.63 -12.74 14.33
CA LEU A 270 -10.91 -12.11 14.03
C LEU A 270 -12.05 -12.74 14.84
N HIS A 271 -12.08 -14.07 14.93
CA HIS A 271 -13.05 -14.77 15.77
C HIS A 271 -12.90 -14.46 17.25
N ALA A 272 -11.67 -14.49 17.76
CA ALA A 272 -11.37 -14.13 19.15
C ALA A 272 -11.77 -12.68 19.49
N ALA A 273 -11.73 -11.78 18.50
CA ALA A 273 -12.16 -10.39 18.65
C ALA A 273 -13.69 -10.20 18.65
N GLY A 274 -14.45 -11.24 18.24
CA GLY A 274 -15.91 -11.27 18.28
C GLY A 274 -16.60 -11.42 16.91
N VAL A 275 -15.86 -11.68 15.83
CA VAL A 275 -16.49 -12.04 14.53
C VAL A 275 -17.08 -13.45 14.66
N PRO A 276 -18.40 -13.66 14.45
CA PRO A 276 -18.99 -14.99 14.55
C PRO A 276 -18.32 -16.00 13.60
N ALA A 277 -18.13 -17.25 14.04
CA ALA A 277 -17.54 -18.31 13.22
C ALA A 277 -18.29 -18.44 11.88
N ASP A 278 -19.62 -18.51 11.93
CA ASP A 278 -20.44 -18.62 10.73
C ASP A 278 -20.43 -17.34 9.87
N ALA A 279 -20.01 -16.18 10.39
CA ALA A 279 -19.90 -14.94 9.60
C ALA A 279 -18.62 -14.88 8.74
N LEU A 280 -17.61 -15.70 9.03
CA LEU A 280 -16.33 -15.73 8.34
C LEU A 280 -15.81 -17.17 8.25
N GLN A 281 -15.85 -17.75 7.06
CA GLN A 281 -15.37 -19.11 6.81
C GLN A 281 -14.04 -19.06 6.04
N LEU A 282 -13.02 -19.77 6.53
CA LEU A 282 -11.75 -19.95 5.82
C LEU A 282 -11.82 -21.21 4.94
N LEU A 283 -11.54 -21.05 3.65
CA LEU A 283 -11.77 -22.06 2.62
C LEU A 283 -10.52 -22.19 1.75
N HIS A 284 -9.47 -22.81 2.30
CA HIS A 284 -8.20 -23.00 1.59
C HIS A 284 -8.31 -24.06 0.49
N GLY A 285 -7.51 -23.92 -0.56
CA GLY A 285 -7.35 -24.93 -1.62
C GLY A 285 -7.08 -24.29 -2.98
N PRO A 286 -7.06 -25.08 -4.07
CA PRO A 286 -6.67 -24.55 -5.37
C PRO A 286 -7.62 -23.52 -5.98
N GLY A 287 -7.08 -22.57 -6.75
CA GLY A 287 -7.86 -21.51 -7.40
C GLY A 287 -8.86 -22.02 -8.44
N ASP A 288 -8.47 -23.01 -9.23
CA ASP A 288 -9.26 -23.63 -10.30
C ASP A 288 -10.35 -24.59 -9.80
N THR A 289 -10.26 -25.03 -8.54
CA THR A 289 -11.23 -25.91 -7.89
C THR A 289 -12.01 -25.16 -6.81
N VAL A 290 -11.41 -24.90 -5.65
CA VAL A 290 -12.06 -24.21 -4.52
C VAL A 290 -12.45 -22.79 -4.90
N GLY A 291 -11.53 -22.00 -5.45
CA GLY A 291 -11.83 -20.62 -5.87
C GLY A 291 -12.97 -20.54 -6.88
N ALA A 292 -12.92 -21.38 -7.91
CA ALA A 292 -13.97 -21.46 -8.94
C ALA A 292 -15.32 -21.90 -8.36
N ALA A 293 -15.35 -22.90 -7.47
CA ALA A 293 -16.58 -23.37 -6.82
C ALA A 293 -17.25 -22.27 -5.98
N LEU A 294 -16.47 -21.51 -5.20
CA LEU A 294 -16.98 -20.39 -4.42
C LEU A 294 -17.54 -19.28 -5.30
N VAL A 295 -16.85 -18.93 -6.38
CA VAL A 295 -17.32 -17.94 -7.35
C VAL A 295 -18.58 -18.42 -8.07
N ALA A 296 -18.73 -19.72 -8.35
CA ALA A 296 -19.90 -20.29 -9.01
C ALA A 296 -21.12 -20.44 -8.08
N GLN A 297 -20.91 -20.51 -6.76
CA GLN A 297 -21.97 -20.73 -5.77
C GLN A 297 -23.16 -19.76 -5.96
N PRO A 298 -24.40 -20.27 -6.05
CA PRO A 298 -25.59 -19.43 -6.10
C PRO A 298 -25.79 -18.62 -4.82
N GLY A 299 -26.26 -17.37 -4.96
CA GLY A 299 -26.63 -16.50 -3.85
C GLY A 299 -25.48 -15.69 -3.22
N VAL A 300 -24.22 -15.90 -3.64
CA VAL A 300 -23.14 -14.96 -3.31
C VAL A 300 -23.50 -13.56 -3.80
N ALA A 301 -23.25 -12.54 -2.99
CA ALA A 301 -23.69 -11.17 -3.19
C ALA A 301 -22.61 -10.25 -3.78
N GLY A 302 -21.38 -10.76 -3.93
CA GLY A 302 -20.24 -10.07 -4.52
C GLY A 302 -18.96 -10.89 -4.41
N VAL A 303 -17.97 -10.53 -5.22
CA VAL A 303 -16.61 -11.07 -5.15
C VAL A 303 -15.62 -9.92 -5.02
N VAL A 304 -14.72 -10.02 -4.06
CA VAL A 304 -13.51 -9.19 -4.01
C VAL A 304 -12.30 -10.10 -4.26
N PHE A 305 -11.52 -9.74 -5.27
CA PHE A 305 -10.41 -10.52 -5.77
C PHE A 305 -9.16 -9.64 -5.86
N THR A 306 -8.02 -10.19 -5.44
CA THR A 306 -6.72 -9.61 -5.77
C THR A 306 -5.79 -10.70 -6.28
N GLY A 307 -5.25 -10.51 -7.49
CA GLY A 307 -4.43 -11.51 -8.16
C GLY A 307 -4.22 -11.18 -9.64
N SER A 308 -4.02 -12.19 -10.50
CA SER A 308 -3.70 -11.93 -11.92
C SER A 308 -4.88 -11.41 -12.74
N THR A 309 -4.61 -10.57 -13.74
CA THR A 309 -5.62 -10.07 -14.69
C THR A 309 -6.34 -11.21 -15.43
N GLN A 310 -5.63 -12.31 -15.70
CA GLN A 310 -6.22 -13.49 -16.33
C GLN A 310 -7.32 -14.13 -15.47
N VAL A 311 -7.02 -14.35 -14.18
CA VAL A 311 -7.98 -14.95 -13.24
C VAL A 311 -9.16 -14.00 -12.97
N ALA A 312 -8.92 -12.69 -12.85
CA ALA A 312 -10.00 -11.71 -12.72
C ALA A 312 -11.00 -11.78 -13.90
N LYS A 313 -10.51 -11.93 -15.14
CA LYS A 313 -11.37 -12.11 -16.32
C LYS A 313 -12.14 -13.44 -16.32
N ILE A 314 -11.56 -14.51 -15.76
CA ILE A 314 -12.26 -15.78 -15.58
C ILE A 314 -13.40 -15.62 -14.57
N ILE A 315 -13.12 -15.01 -13.41
CA ILE A 315 -14.12 -14.70 -12.38
C ILE A 315 -15.25 -13.85 -12.95
N GLN A 316 -14.92 -12.78 -13.67
CA GLN A 316 -15.92 -11.90 -14.29
C GLN A 316 -16.86 -12.66 -15.23
N ARG A 317 -16.33 -13.53 -16.09
CA ARG A 317 -17.14 -14.36 -17.01
C ARG A 317 -18.00 -15.36 -16.25
N ALA A 318 -17.46 -16.00 -15.22
CA ALA A 318 -18.20 -16.94 -14.38
C ALA A 318 -19.37 -16.26 -13.65
N LEU A 319 -19.17 -15.04 -13.14
CA LEU A 319 -20.23 -14.24 -12.53
C LEU A 319 -21.29 -13.82 -13.56
N ALA A 320 -20.88 -13.37 -14.74
CA ALA A 320 -21.80 -12.94 -15.80
C ALA A 320 -22.60 -14.10 -16.43
N ALA A 321 -22.12 -15.33 -16.33
CA ALA A 321 -22.80 -16.52 -16.84
C ALA A 321 -23.94 -17.03 -15.94
N LYS A 322 -24.11 -16.47 -14.73
CA LYS A 322 -25.17 -16.88 -13.80
C LYS A 322 -26.51 -16.26 -14.18
N ASP A 323 -27.60 -17.00 -13.95
CA ASP A 323 -28.98 -16.50 -14.11
C ASP A 323 -29.47 -15.63 -12.94
N GLY A 324 -28.70 -15.56 -11.85
CA GLY A 324 -29.04 -14.78 -10.64
C GLY A 324 -28.77 -13.27 -10.78
N PRO A 325 -28.82 -12.53 -9.67
CA PRO A 325 -28.50 -11.09 -9.68
C PRO A 325 -27.11 -10.79 -10.26
N ILE A 326 -26.98 -9.67 -10.96
CA ILE A 326 -25.67 -9.14 -11.34
C ILE A 326 -25.00 -8.61 -10.07
N VAL A 327 -23.94 -9.30 -9.64
CA VAL A 327 -23.23 -8.98 -8.41
C VAL A 327 -21.97 -8.15 -8.67
N PRO A 328 -21.54 -7.31 -7.70
CA PRO A 328 -20.28 -6.60 -7.79
C PRO A 328 -19.08 -7.56 -7.89
N LEU A 329 -18.15 -7.21 -8.78
CA LEU A 329 -16.77 -7.68 -8.74
C LEU A 329 -15.88 -6.48 -8.41
N ILE A 330 -15.08 -6.60 -7.36
CA ILE A 330 -13.94 -5.72 -7.07
C ILE A 330 -12.70 -6.54 -7.40
N ALA A 331 -11.96 -6.18 -8.45
CA ALA A 331 -10.76 -6.88 -8.85
C ALA A 331 -9.58 -5.92 -8.88
N GLU A 332 -8.59 -6.16 -8.03
CA GLU A 332 -7.28 -5.50 -8.05
C GLU A 332 -6.28 -6.45 -8.72
N THR A 333 -5.62 -6.01 -9.79
CA THR A 333 -4.76 -6.88 -10.61
C THR A 333 -3.36 -6.33 -10.76
N GLY A 334 -2.57 -6.91 -11.69
CA GLY A 334 -1.17 -6.56 -11.90
C GLY A 334 -0.93 -5.23 -12.60
N GLY A 335 0.34 -4.89 -12.82
CA GLY A 335 0.74 -3.67 -13.50
C GLY A 335 2.10 -3.74 -14.18
N ILE A 336 2.23 -3.11 -15.34
CA ILE A 336 3.54 -2.77 -15.92
C ILE A 336 3.89 -1.36 -15.46
N ASN A 337 4.32 -1.26 -14.20
CA ASN A 337 4.55 0.03 -13.56
C ASN A 337 5.85 0.67 -14.06
N ALA A 338 5.79 1.96 -14.36
CA ALA A 338 6.93 2.70 -14.89
C ALA A 338 7.43 3.78 -13.93
N MET A 339 8.69 4.18 -14.06
CA MET A 339 9.25 5.37 -13.43
C MET A 339 9.89 6.26 -14.49
N LEU A 340 9.44 7.49 -14.64
CA LEU A 340 10.05 8.48 -15.53
C LEU A 340 11.02 9.35 -14.75
N VAL A 341 12.26 9.42 -15.22
CA VAL A 341 13.36 10.20 -14.61
C VAL A 341 13.91 11.18 -15.64
N ASP A 342 13.92 12.47 -15.30
CA ASP A 342 14.55 13.50 -16.11
C ASP A 342 15.93 13.92 -15.60
N SER A 343 16.63 14.75 -16.38
CA SER A 343 17.98 15.21 -16.08
C SER A 343 18.10 16.13 -14.86
N SER A 344 16.99 16.61 -14.30
CA SER A 344 16.99 17.44 -13.08
C SER A 344 16.99 16.61 -11.80
N ALA A 345 16.61 15.33 -11.89
CA ALA A 345 16.57 14.43 -10.75
C ALA A 345 17.96 14.22 -10.14
N LEU A 346 17.99 13.99 -8.82
CA LEU A 346 19.22 13.64 -8.11
C LEU A 346 19.51 12.14 -8.31
N PRO A 347 20.61 11.75 -8.99
CA PRO A 347 20.87 10.35 -9.34
C PRO A 347 20.85 9.39 -8.14
N GLU A 348 21.37 9.80 -6.99
CA GLU A 348 21.42 8.99 -5.77
C GLU A 348 20.02 8.66 -5.26
N GLN A 349 19.12 9.65 -5.20
CA GLN A 349 17.72 9.44 -4.79
C GLN A 349 16.95 8.60 -5.80
N VAL A 350 17.25 8.78 -7.11
CA VAL A 350 16.66 7.94 -8.15
C VAL A 350 17.05 6.49 -7.94
N VAL A 351 18.34 6.20 -7.73
CA VAL A 351 18.83 4.83 -7.54
C VAL A 351 18.21 4.20 -6.29
N ASP A 352 18.16 4.91 -5.16
CA ASP A 352 17.49 4.42 -3.94
C ASP A 352 16.02 4.09 -4.20
N ALA A 353 15.29 4.98 -4.88
CA ALA A 353 13.89 4.78 -5.20
C ALA A 353 13.69 3.59 -6.16
N VAL A 354 14.57 3.42 -7.15
CA VAL A 354 14.53 2.33 -8.13
C VAL A 354 14.82 0.99 -7.46
N VAL A 355 15.88 0.89 -6.66
CA VAL A 355 16.25 -0.34 -5.94
C VAL A 355 15.11 -0.79 -5.03
N GLN A 356 14.57 0.13 -4.23
CA GLN A 356 13.44 -0.17 -3.35
C GLN A 356 12.19 -0.58 -4.15
N SER A 357 11.89 0.10 -5.26
CA SER A 357 10.67 -0.17 -6.01
C SER A 357 10.75 -1.44 -6.87
N ALA A 358 11.92 -1.81 -7.37
CA ALA A 358 12.08 -2.94 -8.29
C ALA A 358 12.44 -4.25 -7.58
N PHE A 359 13.27 -4.21 -6.52
CA PHE A 359 13.89 -5.42 -5.97
C PHE A 359 13.42 -5.79 -4.56
N ARG A 360 12.90 -4.84 -3.78
CA ARG A 360 12.38 -5.13 -2.44
C ARG A 360 11.26 -6.18 -2.51
N SER A 361 11.24 -7.09 -1.53
CA SER A 361 10.35 -8.28 -1.53
C SER A 361 10.54 -9.15 -2.77
N ALA A 362 11.77 -9.24 -3.30
CA ALA A 362 12.08 -9.88 -4.58
C ALA A 362 11.22 -9.38 -5.75
N GLY A 363 10.81 -8.11 -5.74
CA GLY A 363 9.93 -7.54 -6.76
C GLY A 363 8.52 -8.15 -6.80
N GLN A 364 8.11 -8.90 -5.78
CA GLN A 364 6.80 -9.57 -5.68
C GLN A 364 5.71 -8.62 -5.14
N ARG A 365 5.67 -7.39 -5.63
CA ARG A 365 4.62 -6.41 -5.32
C ARG A 365 3.92 -6.02 -6.61
N CYS A 366 2.59 -5.92 -6.58
CA CYS A 366 1.83 -5.40 -7.72
C CYS A 366 2.27 -3.96 -8.06
N SER A 367 2.73 -3.18 -7.09
CA SER A 367 3.27 -1.82 -7.24
C SER A 367 4.74 -1.73 -7.64
N ALA A 368 5.45 -2.86 -7.78
CA ALA A 368 6.88 -2.83 -8.05
C ALA A 368 7.19 -2.24 -9.43
N LEU A 369 8.29 -1.51 -9.51
CA LEU A 369 8.80 -0.89 -10.73
C LEU A 369 9.23 -1.97 -11.73
N ARG A 370 8.65 -1.93 -12.95
CA ARG A 370 8.96 -2.84 -14.04
C ARG A 370 9.75 -2.17 -15.16
N LEU A 371 9.49 -0.89 -15.41
CA LEU A 371 10.11 -0.11 -16.48
C LEU A 371 10.66 1.24 -15.97
N LEU A 372 11.97 1.39 -15.94
CA LEU A 372 12.64 2.68 -15.69
C LEU A 372 12.88 3.43 -17.00
N CYS A 373 12.22 4.56 -17.19
CA CYS A 373 12.43 5.47 -18.31
C CYS A 373 13.35 6.62 -17.86
N VAL A 374 14.64 6.57 -18.21
CA VAL A 374 15.63 7.58 -17.80
C VAL A 374 16.10 8.45 -18.96
N HIS A 375 16.23 9.76 -18.75
CA HIS A 375 16.66 10.67 -19.80
C HIS A 375 18.08 10.36 -20.27
N HIS A 376 18.29 10.29 -21.59
CA HIS A 376 19.53 9.83 -22.20
C HIS A 376 20.78 10.57 -21.70
N SER A 377 20.66 11.86 -21.36
CA SER A 377 21.79 12.68 -20.90
C SER A 377 22.34 12.30 -19.53
N ILE A 378 21.56 11.59 -18.69
CA ILE A 378 21.99 11.13 -17.35
C ILE A 378 21.99 9.60 -17.22
N ALA A 379 21.50 8.89 -18.24
CA ALA A 379 21.23 7.46 -18.19
C ALA A 379 22.48 6.63 -17.88
N ASP A 380 23.65 6.93 -18.45
CA ASP A 380 24.87 6.16 -18.17
C ASP A 380 25.30 6.24 -16.70
N ALA A 381 25.26 7.44 -16.12
CA ALA A 381 25.63 7.64 -14.72
C ALA A 381 24.64 6.96 -13.76
N VAL A 382 23.33 7.10 -14.04
CA VAL A 382 22.28 6.46 -13.24
C VAL A 382 22.37 4.93 -13.34
N ILE A 383 22.55 4.37 -14.54
CA ILE A 383 22.67 2.92 -14.74
C ILE A 383 23.91 2.37 -14.04
N ALA A 384 25.06 3.04 -14.14
CA ALA A 384 26.28 2.62 -13.45
C ALA A 384 26.10 2.59 -11.93
N MET A 385 25.50 3.64 -11.35
CA MET A 385 25.21 3.70 -9.92
C MET A 385 24.18 2.65 -9.51
N LEU A 386 23.15 2.41 -10.33
CA LEU A 386 22.14 1.38 -10.10
C LEU A 386 22.74 -0.04 -10.12
N GLN A 387 23.66 -0.34 -11.04
CA GLN A 387 24.38 -1.61 -11.05
C GLN A 387 25.20 -1.79 -9.76
N GLY A 388 25.90 -0.74 -9.32
CA GLY A 388 26.64 -0.76 -8.05
C GLY A 388 25.73 -1.00 -6.86
N ALA A 389 24.60 -0.28 -6.76
CA ALA A 389 23.64 -0.47 -5.66
C ALA A 389 23.01 -1.87 -5.68
N ALA A 390 22.64 -2.39 -6.87
CA ALA A 390 22.11 -3.74 -7.01
C ALA A 390 23.13 -4.83 -6.64
N GLN A 391 24.43 -4.57 -6.83
CA GLN A 391 25.51 -5.48 -6.43
C GLN A 391 25.68 -5.59 -4.91
N GLU A 392 25.33 -4.55 -4.16
CA GLU A 392 25.42 -4.55 -2.70
C GLU A 392 24.26 -5.26 -2.01
N LEU A 393 23.18 -5.59 -2.74
CA LEU A 393 22.04 -6.30 -2.17
C LEU A 393 22.43 -7.71 -1.72
N VAL A 394 22.12 -8.03 -0.47
CA VAL A 394 22.35 -9.35 0.11
C VAL A 394 21.14 -10.24 -0.20
N LEU A 395 21.42 -11.34 -0.91
CA LEU A 395 20.43 -12.37 -1.21
C LEU A 395 20.58 -13.50 -0.18
N GLY A 396 19.47 -13.94 0.40
CA GLY A 396 19.55 -14.87 1.53
C GLY A 396 18.21 -15.38 2.03
N ASP A 397 18.27 -16.07 3.17
CA ASP A 397 17.08 -16.42 3.94
C ASP A 397 16.48 -15.13 4.48
N SER A 398 15.18 -14.94 4.29
CA SER A 398 14.48 -13.73 4.73
C SER A 398 14.44 -13.56 6.24
N ALA A 399 14.72 -14.63 6.99
CA ALA A 399 14.90 -14.59 8.44
C ALA A 399 16.22 -13.93 8.88
N ASP A 400 17.24 -13.88 8.03
CA ASP A 400 18.51 -13.22 8.33
C ASP A 400 18.34 -11.69 8.25
N TRP A 401 18.78 -10.99 9.30
CA TRP A 401 18.75 -9.52 9.40
C TRP A 401 19.53 -8.82 8.29
N ALA A 402 20.53 -9.48 7.71
CA ALA A 402 21.33 -8.94 6.63
C ALA A 402 20.66 -9.08 5.25
N THR A 403 19.62 -9.90 5.10
CA THR A 403 19.00 -10.18 3.79
C THR A 403 18.15 -9.01 3.30
N ASP A 404 18.46 -8.53 2.10
CA ASP A 404 17.67 -7.54 1.38
C ASP A 404 16.65 -8.19 0.43
N VAL A 405 17.04 -9.30 -0.21
CA VAL A 405 16.24 -10.00 -1.23
C VAL A 405 16.12 -11.49 -0.87
N GLY A 406 14.91 -11.88 -0.46
CA GLY A 406 14.54 -13.27 -0.18
C GLY A 406 14.19 -14.10 -1.42
N PRO A 407 13.84 -15.38 -1.24
CA PRO A 407 13.36 -16.23 -2.32
C PRO A 407 11.99 -15.79 -2.84
N VAL A 408 11.69 -16.20 -4.08
CA VAL A 408 10.33 -16.09 -4.62
C VAL A 408 9.45 -17.18 -4.03
N ILE A 409 8.13 -16.97 -4.08
CA ILE A 409 7.17 -17.73 -3.26
C ILE A 409 7.25 -19.25 -3.43
N ASP A 410 7.44 -19.75 -4.65
CA ASP A 410 7.45 -21.18 -4.96
C ASP A 410 8.28 -21.49 -6.22
N ALA A 411 8.36 -22.78 -6.56
CA ALA A 411 9.10 -23.27 -7.72
C ALA A 411 8.46 -22.84 -9.06
N GLU A 412 7.13 -22.71 -9.12
CA GLU A 412 6.45 -22.28 -10.34
C GLU A 412 6.76 -20.82 -10.68
N ALA A 413 6.77 -19.95 -9.66
CA ALA A 413 7.21 -18.57 -9.78
C ALA A 413 8.69 -18.50 -10.21
N PHE A 414 9.55 -19.31 -9.61
CA PHE A 414 10.97 -19.41 -9.97
C PHE A 414 11.16 -19.80 -11.44
N ASP A 415 10.51 -20.86 -11.90
CA ASP A 415 10.61 -21.36 -13.28
C ASP A 415 10.05 -20.36 -14.29
N THR A 416 8.93 -19.71 -13.94
CA THR A 416 8.31 -18.67 -14.79
C THR A 416 9.22 -17.46 -14.93
N LEU A 417 9.84 -17.01 -13.84
CA LEU A 417 10.84 -15.94 -13.89
C LEU A 417 12.08 -16.36 -14.71
N GLY A 418 12.55 -17.60 -14.54
CA GLY A 418 13.64 -18.16 -15.33
C GLY A 418 13.38 -18.07 -16.83
N ARG A 419 12.17 -18.44 -17.29
CA ARG A 419 11.76 -18.31 -18.70
C ARG A 419 11.73 -16.86 -19.18
N HIS A 420 11.22 -15.92 -18.37
CA HIS A 420 11.21 -14.50 -18.72
C HIS A 420 12.62 -13.91 -18.83
N ILE A 421 13.51 -14.28 -17.91
CA ILE A 421 14.92 -13.86 -17.90
C ILE A 421 15.63 -14.40 -19.15
N GLN A 422 15.48 -15.69 -19.47
CA GLN A 422 16.05 -16.29 -20.68
C GLN A 422 15.58 -15.57 -21.96
N ARG A 423 14.27 -15.28 -22.07
CA ARG A 423 13.74 -14.49 -23.18
C ARG A 423 14.41 -13.11 -23.26
N LEU A 424 14.51 -12.38 -22.14
CA LEU A 424 15.10 -11.04 -22.11
C LEU A 424 16.60 -11.06 -22.44
N GLN A 425 17.34 -12.11 -22.10
CA GLN A 425 18.74 -12.29 -22.49
C GLN A 425 18.91 -12.36 -24.02
N HIS A 426 17.91 -12.85 -24.75
CA HIS A 426 17.91 -12.89 -26.21
C HIS A 426 17.37 -11.62 -26.87
N GLU A 427 16.38 -10.97 -26.24
CA GLU A 427 15.63 -9.86 -26.85
C GLU A 427 16.09 -8.46 -26.42
N ALA A 428 16.82 -8.34 -25.31
CA ALA A 428 17.20 -7.07 -24.70
C ALA A 428 18.68 -7.06 -24.31
N LYS A 429 19.26 -5.86 -24.16
CA LYS A 429 20.66 -5.73 -23.75
C LYS A 429 20.77 -5.92 -22.24
N GLN A 430 21.45 -6.97 -21.80
CA GLN A 430 21.71 -7.16 -20.38
C GLN A 430 22.63 -6.06 -19.84
N LEU A 431 22.14 -5.29 -18.85
CA LEU A 431 22.92 -4.26 -18.18
C LEU A 431 23.64 -4.85 -16.96
N PHE A 432 22.95 -5.64 -16.14
CA PHE A 432 23.53 -6.20 -14.92
C PHE A 432 23.69 -7.72 -15.06
N PRO A 433 24.89 -8.21 -15.40
CA PRO A 433 25.24 -9.62 -15.27
C PRO A 433 25.49 -9.94 -13.80
N HIS A 434 24.83 -10.98 -13.29
CA HIS A 434 24.86 -11.41 -11.88
C HIS A 434 26.19 -11.18 -11.15
N ALA A 435 26.13 -10.60 -9.94
CA ALA A 435 27.29 -10.57 -9.04
C ALA A 435 27.64 -12.00 -8.57
N SER A 436 28.94 -12.30 -8.45
CA SER A 436 29.45 -13.62 -8.01
C SER A 436 28.94 -14.05 -6.63
N ARG A 437 28.68 -13.09 -5.72
CA ARG A 437 28.09 -13.35 -4.39
C ARG A 437 26.63 -13.81 -4.46
N ALA A 438 25.83 -13.21 -5.35
CA ALA A 438 24.44 -13.63 -5.56
C ALA A 438 24.37 -15.08 -6.05
N GLN A 439 25.30 -15.51 -6.91
CA GLN A 439 25.36 -16.90 -7.40
C GLN A 439 25.69 -17.94 -6.33
N ALA A 440 26.38 -17.56 -5.25
CA ALA A 440 26.69 -18.50 -4.17
C ALA A 440 25.43 -18.82 -3.35
N ALA A 441 24.64 -17.80 -2.99
CA ALA A 441 23.40 -17.95 -2.23
C ALA A 441 22.32 -18.72 -3.01
N THR A 442 22.20 -18.49 -4.33
CA THR A 442 21.22 -19.18 -5.19
C THR A 442 21.47 -20.70 -5.29
N LYS A 443 22.64 -21.19 -4.90
CA LYS A 443 22.94 -22.63 -4.88
C LYS A 443 22.52 -23.32 -3.59
N THR A 444 22.32 -22.56 -2.51
CA THR A 444 22.04 -23.09 -1.17
C THR A 444 20.60 -22.83 -0.73
N ILE A 445 19.92 -21.83 -1.30
CA ILE A 445 18.54 -21.47 -0.99
C ILE A 445 17.67 -21.71 -2.22
N ALA A 446 16.62 -22.50 -2.06
CA ALA A 446 15.67 -22.79 -3.13
C ALA A 446 14.90 -21.53 -3.57
N ASN A 447 14.50 -21.49 -4.83
CA ASN A 447 13.65 -20.44 -5.41
C ASN A 447 14.22 -19.01 -5.28
N LEU A 448 15.54 -18.86 -5.16
CA LEU A 448 16.17 -17.54 -5.05
C LEU A 448 16.47 -16.97 -6.44
N VAL A 449 15.86 -15.82 -6.77
CA VAL A 449 16.10 -15.12 -8.05
C VAL A 449 16.84 -13.82 -7.77
N ALA A 450 18.03 -13.66 -8.37
CA ALA A 450 18.80 -12.43 -8.23
C ALA A 450 18.18 -11.24 -8.99
N PRO A 451 18.46 -10.00 -8.58
CA PRO A 451 18.14 -8.81 -9.36
C PRO A 451 18.70 -8.88 -10.78
N HIS A 452 17.86 -8.59 -11.77
CA HIS A 452 18.24 -8.45 -13.17
C HIS A 452 17.89 -7.07 -13.71
N ILE A 453 18.75 -6.56 -14.59
CA ILE A 453 18.53 -5.28 -15.27
C ILE A 453 18.79 -5.46 -16.77
N PHE A 454 17.78 -5.17 -17.59
CA PHE A 454 17.82 -5.23 -19.04
C PHE A 454 17.50 -3.87 -19.65
N GLU A 455 18.18 -3.48 -20.71
CA GLU A 455 17.88 -2.30 -21.51
C GLU A 455 17.03 -2.69 -22.73
N VAL A 456 15.86 -2.06 -22.85
CA VAL A 456 14.88 -2.26 -23.94
C VAL A 456 14.88 -1.06 -24.88
N ALA A 457 14.52 -1.29 -26.15
CA ALA A 457 14.55 -0.23 -27.16
C ALA A 457 13.31 0.67 -27.11
N ARG A 458 12.13 0.11 -26.77
CA ARG A 458 10.85 0.83 -26.76
C ARG A 458 10.01 0.43 -25.56
N VAL A 459 9.11 1.32 -25.11
CA VAL A 459 8.13 1.02 -24.05
C VAL A 459 7.31 -0.24 -24.38
N GLY A 460 6.87 -0.38 -25.63
CA GLY A 460 6.07 -1.51 -26.10
C GLY A 460 6.79 -2.87 -26.12
N ASP A 461 8.10 -2.92 -25.90
CA ASP A 461 8.82 -4.19 -25.76
C ASP A 461 8.57 -4.85 -24.39
N VAL A 462 8.06 -4.08 -23.42
CA VAL A 462 7.61 -4.57 -22.11
C VAL A 462 6.19 -5.14 -22.23
N ARG A 463 6.07 -6.37 -22.71
CA ARG A 463 4.79 -6.97 -23.14
C ARG A 463 3.94 -7.57 -22.04
N ALA A 464 4.52 -7.86 -20.88
CA ALA A 464 3.85 -8.56 -19.80
C ALA A 464 4.43 -8.14 -18.44
N GLU A 465 3.63 -8.29 -17.39
CA GLU A 465 4.11 -8.19 -16.02
C GLU A 465 5.06 -9.36 -15.71
N VAL A 466 6.27 -9.03 -15.26
CA VAL A 466 7.24 -10.00 -14.75
C VAL A 466 7.27 -9.84 -13.23
N PHE A 467 6.63 -10.76 -12.51
CA PHE A 467 6.38 -10.66 -11.07
C PHE A 467 7.57 -11.12 -10.22
N GLY A 468 8.72 -10.45 -10.38
CA GLY A 468 9.97 -10.77 -9.70
C GLY A 468 10.99 -9.64 -9.79
N PRO A 469 12.26 -9.86 -9.38
CA PRO A 469 13.26 -8.82 -9.27
C PRO A 469 13.94 -8.54 -10.64
N VAL A 470 13.13 -8.23 -11.65
CA VAL A 470 13.56 -8.00 -13.04
C VAL A 470 13.15 -6.59 -13.47
N LEU A 471 14.14 -5.72 -13.63
CA LEU A 471 13.96 -4.34 -14.08
C LEU A 471 14.29 -4.22 -15.57
N GLN A 472 13.43 -3.54 -16.32
CA GLN A 472 13.70 -3.11 -17.69
C GLN A 472 13.96 -1.59 -17.70
N VAL A 473 14.91 -1.14 -18.52
CA VAL A 473 15.36 0.26 -18.61
C VAL A 473 15.21 0.74 -20.04
N LEU A 474 14.58 1.89 -20.21
CA LEU A 474 14.47 2.61 -21.47
C LEU A 474 15.18 3.96 -21.34
N ARG A 475 15.95 4.33 -22.37
CA ARG A 475 16.50 5.69 -22.50
C ARG A 475 15.56 6.52 -23.34
N TRP A 476 15.08 7.64 -22.78
CA TRP A 476 14.25 8.59 -23.51
C TRP A 476 14.98 9.90 -23.79
N GLY A 477 14.38 10.78 -24.60
CA GLY A 477 14.93 12.08 -24.98
C GLY A 477 15.48 12.13 -26.40
N THR A 478 15.26 11.06 -27.18
CA THR A 478 15.53 11.01 -28.62
C THR A 478 14.36 10.35 -29.36
N GLY A 479 14.27 10.58 -30.68
CA GLY A 479 13.26 9.93 -31.53
C GLY A 479 11.82 10.18 -31.09
N ASP A 480 11.01 9.12 -31.06
CA ASP A 480 9.60 9.11 -30.65
C ASP A 480 9.38 9.27 -29.13
N THR A 481 10.47 9.27 -28.35
CA THR A 481 10.47 9.50 -26.91
C THR A 481 11.22 10.78 -26.52
N SER A 482 11.35 11.74 -27.45
CA SER A 482 12.05 13.00 -27.19
C SER A 482 11.39 13.88 -26.13
N ASP A 483 10.08 13.72 -25.93
CA ASP A 483 9.25 14.45 -24.98
C ASP A 483 8.80 13.51 -23.84
N PRO A 484 8.96 13.88 -22.56
CA PRO A 484 8.43 13.07 -21.46
C PRO A 484 6.92 12.82 -21.54
N ALA A 485 6.14 13.73 -22.13
CA ALA A 485 4.70 13.50 -22.32
C ALA A 485 4.41 12.37 -23.32
N ALA A 486 5.23 12.24 -24.38
CA ALA A 486 5.14 11.12 -25.31
C ALA A 486 5.47 9.79 -24.62
N VAL A 487 6.43 9.77 -23.69
CA VAL A 487 6.74 8.58 -22.88
C VAL A 487 5.53 8.17 -22.02
N ILE A 488 4.86 9.13 -21.35
CA ILE A 488 3.63 8.86 -20.58
C ILE A 488 2.52 8.32 -21.49
N ALA A 489 2.34 8.87 -22.69
CA ALA A 489 1.36 8.37 -23.64
C ALA A 489 1.64 6.91 -24.06
N GLN A 490 2.92 6.55 -24.28
CA GLN A 490 3.31 5.17 -24.57
C GLN A 490 3.08 4.24 -23.36
N ILE A 491 3.33 4.71 -22.13
CA ILE A 491 3.03 3.95 -20.91
C ILE A 491 1.52 3.69 -20.79
N ASN A 492 0.69 4.71 -20.99
CA ASN A 492 -0.77 4.57 -20.99
C ASN A 492 -1.25 3.55 -22.04
N ALA A 493 -0.61 3.50 -23.20
CA ALA A 493 -0.95 2.58 -24.29
C ALA A 493 -0.70 1.10 -23.95
N LEU A 494 0.08 0.78 -22.90
CA LEU A 494 0.20 -0.59 -22.39
C LEU A 494 -1.10 -1.12 -21.78
N GLY A 495 -2.06 -0.22 -21.48
CA GLY A 495 -3.39 -0.56 -20.96
C GLY A 495 -3.43 -0.92 -19.48
N TYR A 496 -2.28 -1.02 -18.81
CA TYR A 496 -2.16 -1.09 -17.35
C TYR A 496 -2.13 0.32 -16.75
N GLY A 497 -2.47 0.43 -15.47
CA GLY A 497 -2.61 1.73 -14.81
C GLY A 497 -2.58 1.63 -13.28
N LEU A 498 -1.57 0.96 -12.71
CA LEU A 498 -1.47 0.76 -11.25
C LEU A 498 -0.57 1.79 -10.55
N THR A 499 0.76 1.74 -10.73
CA THR A 499 1.68 2.75 -10.16
C THR A 499 2.58 3.41 -11.20
N LEU A 500 2.89 4.69 -10.98
CA LEU A 500 3.83 5.49 -11.78
C LEU A 500 4.76 6.29 -10.85
N GLY A 501 6.06 6.20 -11.08
CA GLY A 501 7.06 7.06 -10.46
C GLY A 501 7.42 8.24 -11.36
N ILE A 502 7.61 9.42 -10.80
CA ILE A 502 8.12 10.60 -11.51
C ILE A 502 9.25 11.21 -10.69
N GLN A 503 10.44 11.31 -11.26
CA GLN A 503 11.63 11.89 -10.64
C GLN A 503 12.03 13.15 -11.42
N THR A 504 11.72 14.31 -10.86
CA THR A 504 12.03 15.63 -11.43
C THR A 504 11.97 16.72 -10.36
N ARG A 505 12.83 17.73 -10.49
CA ARG A 505 12.78 18.95 -9.67
C ARG A 505 11.91 20.05 -10.28
N ILE A 506 11.26 19.78 -11.42
CA ILE A 506 10.43 20.74 -12.14
C ILE A 506 8.96 20.46 -11.80
N ASP A 507 8.40 21.22 -10.86
CA ASP A 507 7.05 20.99 -10.33
C ASP A 507 5.97 21.01 -11.41
N SER A 508 6.03 21.96 -12.35
CA SER A 508 5.08 22.06 -13.45
C SER A 508 5.09 20.82 -14.35
N ARG A 509 6.28 20.24 -14.58
CA ARG A 509 6.44 18.99 -15.31
C ARG A 509 5.88 17.82 -14.51
N ALA A 510 6.24 17.70 -13.23
CA ALA A 510 5.74 16.63 -12.37
C ALA A 510 4.21 16.59 -12.35
N GLN A 511 3.57 17.74 -12.18
CA GLN A 511 2.12 17.84 -12.19
C GLN A 511 1.54 17.55 -13.57
N ALA A 512 2.07 18.13 -14.66
CA ALA A 512 1.54 17.88 -15.99
C ALA A 512 1.59 16.39 -16.38
N LEU A 513 2.69 15.71 -16.07
CA LEU A 513 2.83 14.28 -16.33
C LEU A 513 1.92 13.44 -15.43
N ALA A 514 1.77 13.80 -14.15
CA ALA A 514 0.86 13.12 -13.23
C ALA A 514 -0.60 13.23 -13.68
N HIS A 515 -1.03 14.39 -14.19
CA HIS A 515 -2.39 14.58 -14.72
C HIS A 515 -2.64 13.85 -16.05
N ALA A 516 -1.60 13.69 -16.88
CA ALA A 516 -1.70 12.99 -18.15
C ALA A 516 -1.65 11.46 -18.02
N ALA A 517 -1.22 10.93 -16.86
CA ALA A 517 -1.11 9.51 -16.63
C ALA A 517 -2.47 8.86 -16.36
N HIS A 518 -2.76 7.75 -17.04
CA HIS A 518 -3.90 6.87 -16.76
C HIS A 518 -3.49 5.80 -15.74
N VAL A 519 -3.18 6.26 -14.53
CA VAL A 519 -2.56 5.45 -13.48
C VAL A 519 -3.17 5.79 -12.13
N GLY A 520 -3.53 4.76 -11.36
CA GLY A 520 -4.20 4.93 -10.08
C GLY A 520 -3.34 5.59 -9.00
N ASN A 521 -2.05 5.28 -8.90
CA ASN A 521 -1.17 5.83 -7.86
C ASN A 521 0.12 6.42 -8.46
N VAL A 522 0.24 7.75 -8.42
CA VAL A 522 1.43 8.47 -8.89
C VAL A 522 2.30 8.90 -7.70
N TYR A 523 3.60 8.61 -7.78
CA TYR A 523 4.60 8.90 -6.75
C TYR A 523 5.68 9.83 -7.31
N ILE A 524 5.76 11.05 -6.77
CA ILE A 524 6.74 12.05 -7.19
C ILE A 524 7.91 12.10 -6.22
N ASN A 525 9.14 12.00 -6.72
CA ASN A 525 10.40 12.13 -5.98
C ASN A 525 10.55 11.16 -4.80
N ARG A 526 10.02 9.93 -4.94
CA ARG A 526 10.13 8.83 -3.97
C ARG A 526 9.98 7.47 -4.64
N ASN A 527 10.08 6.40 -3.85
CA ASN A 527 9.72 5.04 -4.28
C ASN A 527 8.22 4.91 -4.63
N MET A 528 7.87 3.83 -5.33
CA MET A 528 6.52 3.56 -5.84
C MET A 528 5.72 2.53 -5.02
N ILE A 529 6.25 2.12 -3.87
CA ILE A 529 5.73 1.01 -3.07
C ILE A 529 5.37 1.46 -1.64
N GLY A 530 4.65 0.59 -0.91
CA GLY A 530 4.28 0.85 0.48
C GLY A 530 3.22 1.93 0.62
N ALA A 531 2.15 1.82 -0.17
CA ALA A 531 0.96 2.66 -0.02
C ALA A 531 0.40 2.48 1.40
N VAL A 532 0.06 3.59 2.06
CA VAL A 532 -0.43 3.58 3.43
C VAL A 532 -1.95 3.76 3.43
N VAL A 533 -2.67 2.88 4.11
CA VAL A 533 -4.14 2.91 4.26
C VAL A 533 -4.59 4.28 4.79
N GLY A 534 -5.57 4.88 4.12
CA GLY A 534 -6.11 6.20 4.44
C GLY A 534 -5.22 7.38 4.05
N VAL A 535 -4.02 7.14 3.48
CA VAL A 535 -3.10 8.20 3.04
C VAL A 535 -2.84 8.10 1.53
N GLN A 536 -2.54 6.91 1.02
CA GLN A 536 -2.48 6.63 -0.41
C GLN A 536 -3.47 5.51 -0.75
N PRO A 537 -4.78 5.79 -0.86
CA PRO A 537 -5.74 4.83 -1.37
C PRO A 537 -5.22 4.11 -2.61
N PHE A 538 -5.14 2.78 -2.54
CA PHE A 538 -4.38 1.98 -3.48
C PHE A 538 -5.30 1.23 -4.44
N GLY A 539 -4.95 1.25 -5.72
CA GLY A 539 -5.64 0.50 -6.76
C GLY A 539 -5.56 1.21 -8.11
N GLY A 540 -5.71 0.45 -9.19
CA GLY A 540 -5.47 0.93 -10.55
C GLY A 540 -6.73 1.13 -11.39
N GLU A 541 -6.51 1.43 -12.67
CA GLU A 541 -7.53 1.41 -13.71
C GLU A 541 -7.08 0.56 -14.91
N GLY A 542 -7.93 0.44 -15.93
CA GLY A 542 -7.65 -0.38 -17.12
C GLY A 542 -7.46 -1.86 -16.77
N LEU A 543 -6.34 -2.45 -17.22
CA LEU A 543 -5.99 -3.84 -16.93
C LEU A 543 -5.51 -4.08 -15.49
N SER A 544 -5.34 -3.01 -14.70
CA SER A 544 -4.84 -3.06 -13.32
C SER A 544 -5.93 -3.13 -12.25
N GLY A 545 -7.18 -2.90 -12.62
CA GLY A 545 -8.28 -3.17 -11.70
C GLY A 545 -9.57 -2.47 -12.06
N THR A 546 -10.62 -2.80 -11.31
CA THR A 546 -11.95 -2.21 -11.44
C THR A 546 -12.14 -0.98 -10.55
N GLY A 547 -11.32 -0.86 -9.50
CA GLY A 547 -11.64 -0.07 -8.32
C GLY A 547 -12.90 -0.58 -7.58
N PRO A 548 -13.35 0.13 -6.53
CA PRO A 548 -12.72 1.32 -5.95
C PRO A 548 -11.41 0.99 -5.21
N LYS A 549 -10.61 2.02 -4.92
CA LYS A 549 -9.31 1.88 -4.25
C LYS A 549 -9.42 1.35 -2.82
N ALA A 550 -8.67 0.30 -2.51
CA ALA A 550 -8.52 -0.20 -1.15
C ALA A 550 -7.89 0.86 -0.24
N GLY A 551 -8.34 0.91 1.01
CA GLY A 551 -7.86 1.86 2.01
C GLY A 551 -8.24 3.31 1.69
N GLY A 552 -9.26 3.50 0.86
CA GLY A 552 -9.80 4.80 0.49
C GLY A 552 -11.28 4.97 0.85
N PRO A 553 -11.77 6.23 0.81
CA PRO A 553 -13.10 6.58 1.29
C PRO A 553 -14.24 6.06 0.41
N HIS A 554 -13.93 5.57 -0.80
CA HIS A 554 -14.90 5.02 -1.73
C HIS A 554 -15.03 3.50 -1.69
N TYR A 555 -14.14 2.79 -0.96
CA TYR A 555 -14.07 1.33 -1.00
C TYR A 555 -15.35 0.66 -0.49
N LEU A 556 -15.80 1.08 0.70
CA LEU A 556 -16.88 0.42 1.41
C LEU A 556 -18.25 0.56 0.73
N TYR A 557 -18.48 1.62 -0.04
CA TYR A 557 -19.73 1.79 -0.79
C TYR A 557 -20.01 0.61 -1.73
N ARG A 558 -18.97 0.02 -2.33
CA ARG A 558 -19.14 -1.10 -3.28
C ARG A 558 -19.62 -2.39 -2.60
N PHE A 559 -19.41 -2.52 -1.29
CA PHE A 559 -19.88 -3.62 -0.47
C PHE A 559 -21.32 -3.44 0.03
N CYS A 560 -21.91 -2.25 -0.16
CA CYS A 560 -23.25 -1.89 0.28
C CYS A 560 -24.24 -1.84 -0.89
N ALA A 561 -25.53 -2.01 -0.59
CA ALA A 561 -26.66 -1.62 -1.42
C ALA A 561 -27.30 -0.34 -0.85
N GLU A 562 -27.96 0.42 -1.71
CA GLU A 562 -28.70 1.63 -1.32
C GLU A 562 -30.17 1.29 -1.09
N GLN A 563 -30.76 1.87 -0.05
CA GLN A 563 -32.19 1.80 0.22
C GLN A 563 -32.71 3.19 0.58
N THR A 564 -33.74 3.63 -0.13
CA THR A 564 -34.50 4.83 0.25
C THR A 564 -35.80 4.41 0.92
N VAL A 565 -36.04 4.92 2.12
CA VAL A 565 -37.32 4.76 2.83
C VAL A 565 -38.07 6.08 2.74
N THR A 566 -39.19 6.06 2.02
CA THR A 566 -40.10 7.18 1.88
C THR A 566 -41.35 6.93 2.71
N VAL A 567 -41.66 7.81 3.66
CA VAL A 567 -42.83 7.68 4.52
C VAL A 567 -43.75 8.86 4.27
N ASN A 568 -44.99 8.57 3.88
CA ASN A 568 -46.07 9.56 3.93
C ASN A 568 -46.43 9.81 5.40
N THR A 569 -45.98 10.93 5.94
CA THR A 569 -46.20 11.32 7.33
C THR A 569 -47.55 12.02 7.54
N THR A 570 -48.29 12.38 6.47
CA THR A 570 -49.60 13.03 6.63
C THR A 570 -50.63 12.13 7.31
N ALA A 571 -50.57 10.82 7.06
CA ALA A 571 -51.48 9.83 7.66
C ALA A 571 -51.34 9.72 9.19
N ALA A 572 -50.22 10.18 9.76
CA ALA A 572 -49.98 10.20 11.20
C ALA A 572 -50.51 11.47 11.92
N GLY A 573 -51.18 12.38 11.20
CA GLY A 573 -51.77 13.60 11.77
C GLY A 573 -51.31 14.92 11.13
N GLY A 574 -50.76 14.89 9.91
CA GLY A 574 -50.19 16.07 9.24
C GLY A 574 -48.73 16.33 9.62
N ASN A 575 -48.14 17.42 9.12
CA ASN A 575 -46.76 17.78 9.44
C ASN A 575 -46.68 18.28 10.89
N ALA A 576 -46.24 17.41 11.80
CA ALA A 576 -46.10 17.70 13.23
C ALA A 576 -45.19 18.91 13.49
N THR A 577 -44.19 19.15 12.63
CA THR A 577 -43.30 20.32 12.70
C THR A 577 -44.04 21.63 12.36
N LEU A 578 -44.96 21.59 11.39
CA LEU A 578 -45.89 22.70 11.09
C LEU A 578 -46.92 22.92 12.21
N LEU A 579 -47.41 21.84 12.83
CA LEU A 579 -48.36 21.91 13.95
C LEU A 579 -47.72 22.37 15.27
N ALA A 580 -46.44 22.08 15.48
CA ALA A 580 -45.69 22.43 16.68
C ALA A 580 -45.04 23.83 16.63
N GLY A 581 -45.17 24.57 15.52
CA GLY A 581 -44.61 25.92 15.36
C GLY A 581 -43.07 25.99 15.45
N LEU A 582 -42.38 24.87 15.24
CA LEU A 582 -40.92 24.82 15.28
C LEU A 582 -40.36 25.40 13.97
N PRO A 583 -39.35 26.29 14.03
CA PRO A 583 -38.80 26.92 12.83
C PRO A 583 -38.23 25.84 11.89
N ASN A 584 -38.57 25.95 10.60
CA ASN A 584 -37.99 25.15 9.53
C ASN A 584 -36.46 25.28 9.59
N LEU A 585 -35.77 24.21 9.96
CA LEU A 585 -34.31 24.09 9.83
C LEU A 585 -33.87 23.78 8.39
N SER A 586 -34.62 24.27 7.40
CA SER A 586 -34.17 24.38 6.02
C SER A 586 -33.48 25.73 5.84
N GLY A 587 -32.26 25.84 6.39
CA GLY A 587 -31.32 26.88 6.03
C GLY A 587 -30.21 26.25 5.20
N LEU A 588 -30.18 26.61 3.91
CA LEU A 588 -29.27 26.23 2.81
C LEU A 588 -29.58 24.90 2.09
#